data_AF-A0A842KUD8-F1
#
_entry.id   AF-A0A842KUD8-F1
#
_cell.length_a   1.000
_cell.length_b   1.000
_cell.length_c   1.000
_cell.angle_alpha   90.00
_cell.angle_beta   90.00
_cell.angle_gamma   90.00
#
_symmetry.space_group_name_H-M   'P 1'
#
loop_
_entity.id
_entity.type
_entity.pdbx_description
1 polymer ?
#
loop_
_entity_poly.entity_id
_entity_poly.type
_entity_poly.pdbx_seq_one_letter_code
_entity_poly.pdbx_strand_id
1 'polypeptide(L)'
;MELIFLGTSAAIPSKKRNHSAIALKAFGEVFLFDCGEGTQRQMAKAKVSPMKIKKIFITHLHGDHLLGLPGMIQTMAFREREEPLHLFGPPGLKEMLEAAMKLGYFSMNFDIYVHEIGPGKIMETEEYIISCAETEHTVPNLSYCFEEKKKPRFLRDKAIKLGLKPGPAFG
;
A
#
# COMPACT_ATOMS: atom_id res chain seq x y z
N MET A 1 -13.95 -3.11 -2.33
CA MET A 1 -12.60 -3.42 -1.86
C MET A 1 -12.16 -4.75 -2.46
N GLU A 2 -10.94 -4.85 -2.98
CA GLU A 2 -10.41 -6.07 -3.62
C GLU A 2 -8.96 -6.31 -3.15
N LEU A 3 -8.65 -7.54 -2.74
CA LEU A 3 -7.30 -7.97 -2.37
C LEU A 3 -6.70 -8.82 -3.50
N ILE A 4 -5.49 -8.46 -3.91
CA ILE A 4 -4.74 -9.13 -4.98
C ILE A 4 -3.41 -9.59 -4.40
N PHE A 5 -3.24 -10.91 -4.26
CA PHE A 5 -1.98 -11.52 -3.82
C PHE A 5 -0.99 -11.55 -4.97
N LEU A 6 0.02 -10.69 -4.92
CA LEU A 6 1.07 -10.59 -5.95
C LEU A 6 2.18 -11.61 -5.68
N GLY A 7 2.44 -11.92 -4.43
CA GLY A 7 3.27 -13.04 -4.03
C GLY A 7 2.96 -13.51 -2.62
N THR A 8 3.30 -14.76 -2.36
CA THR A 8 2.88 -15.47 -1.14
C THR A 8 3.98 -16.39 -0.60
N SER A 9 5.14 -16.47 -1.26
CA SER A 9 6.27 -17.28 -0.79
C SER A 9 6.94 -16.61 0.41
N ALA A 10 7.41 -17.41 1.36
CA ALA A 10 8.21 -16.94 2.48
C ALA A 10 9.70 -17.12 2.15
N ALA A 11 10.50 -16.08 2.39
CA ALA A 11 11.96 -16.00 2.22
C ALA A 11 12.48 -16.22 0.78
N ILE A 12 12.17 -17.36 0.16
CA ILE A 12 12.72 -17.79 -1.13
C ILE A 12 11.57 -17.91 -2.13
N PRO A 13 11.66 -17.32 -3.34
CA PRO A 13 10.61 -17.41 -4.33
C PRO A 13 10.68 -18.78 -5.03
N SER A 14 9.56 -19.23 -5.55
CA SER A 14 9.48 -20.44 -6.38
C SER A 14 8.95 -20.12 -7.76
N LYS A 15 9.02 -21.10 -8.67
CA LYS A 15 8.39 -21.00 -10.00
C LYS A 15 6.90 -20.63 -9.94
N LYS A 16 6.21 -21.00 -8.85
CA LYS A 16 4.76 -20.80 -8.68
C LYS A 16 4.40 -19.61 -7.79
N ARG A 17 5.29 -19.18 -6.89
CA ARG A 17 5.00 -18.17 -5.84
C ARG A 17 6.14 -17.18 -5.74
N ASN A 18 5.83 -15.90 -5.93
CA ASN A 18 6.77 -14.80 -5.72
C ASN A 18 6.89 -14.47 -4.21
N HIS A 19 7.90 -13.68 -3.85
CA HIS A 19 8.03 -13.03 -2.53
C HIS A 19 6.80 -12.22 -2.12
N SER A 20 6.65 -11.96 -0.83
CA SER A 20 5.54 -11.26 -0.21
C SER A 20 5.23 -9.91 -0.88
N ALA A 21 4.00 -9.79 -1.36
CA ALA A 21 3.40 -8.53 -1.79
C ALA A 21 1.89 -8.72 -1.95
N ILE A 22 1.10 -7.80 -1.39
CA ILE A 22 -0.36 -7.79 -1.49
C ILE A 22 -0.81 -6.39 -1.93
N ALA A 23 -1.56 -6.31 -3.02
CA ALA A 23 -2.21 -5.07 -3.44
C ALA A 23 -3.66 -5.04 -2.95
N LEU A 24 -4.03 -3.97 -2.27
CA LEU A 24 -5.39 -3.65 -1.87
C LEU A 24 -5.93 -2.54 -2.78
N LYS A 25 -6.98 -2.83 -3.53
CA LYS A 25 -7.73 -1.86 -4.32
C LYS A 25 -8.95 -1.40 -3.54
N ALA A 26 -8.93 -0.15 -3.09
CA ALA A 26 -10.01 0.48 -2.34
C ALA A 26 -10.00 1.98 -2.59
N PHE A 27 -11.18 2.62 -2.52
CA PHE A 27 -11.31 4.09 -2.61
C PHE A 27 -10.63 4.75 -3.84
N GLY A 28 -10.60 4.05 -4.98
CA GLY A 28 -9.95 4.53 -6.20
C GLY A 28 -8.41 4.47 -6.18
N GLU A 29 -7.81 3.99 -5.10
CA GLU A 29 -6.36 3.87 -4.90
C GLU A 29 -5.89 2.40 -4.92
N VAL A 30 -4.58 2.22 -5.10
CA VAL A 30 -3.89 0.97 -4.77
C VAL A 30 -2.99 1.22 -3.56
N PHE A 31 -3.20 0.44 -2.50
CA PHE A 31 -2.30 0.31 -1.37
C PHE A 31 -1.50 -0.97 -1.56
N LEU A 32 -0.18 -0.91 -1.37
CA LEU A 32 0.67 -2.08 -1.47
C LEU A 32 1.21 -2.44 -0.08
N PHE A 33 1.05 -3.69 0.34
CA PHE A 33 1.61 -4.23 1.56
C PHE A 33 2.75 -5.17 1.18
N ASP A 34 3.96 -4.83 1.63
CA ASP A 34 5.25 -5.36 1.22
C ASP A 34 5.54 -5.25 -0.29
N CYS A 35 6.82 -5.27 -0.62
CA CYS A 35 7.31 -5.19 -1.98
C CYS A 35 8.56 -6.06 -2.15
N GLY A 36 8.40 -7.38 -2.01
CA GLY A 36 9.46 -8.33 -2.31
C GLY A 36 9.94 -8.27 -3.76
N GLU A 37 11.13 -8.81 -4.03
CA GLU A 37 11.70 -8.84 -5.38
C GLU A 37 10.70 -9.48 -6.37
N GLY A 38 10.57 -8.88 -7.56
CA GLY A 38 9.66 -9.37 -8.61
C GLY A 38 8.23 -8.83 -8.52
N THR A 39 7.87 -8.04 -7.50
CA THR A 39 6.52 -7.50 -7.31
C THR A 39 5.98 -6.77 -8.55
N GLN A 40 6.76 -5.90 -9.18
CA GLN A 40 6.34 -5.19 -10.40
C GLN A 40 5.95 -6.12 -11.57
N ARG A 41 6.61 -7.28 -11.71
CA ARG A 41 6.26 -8.29 -12.72
C ARG A 41 4.95 -8.98 -12.36
N GLN A 42 4.72 -9.24 -11.07
CA GLN A 42 3.47 -9.83 -10.58
C GLN A 42 2.30 -8.86 -10.77
N MET A 43 2.53 -7.55 -10.58
CA MET A 43 1.55 -6.51 -10.87
C MET A 43 1.16 -6.49 -12.36
N ALA A 44 2.13 -6.60 -13.27
CA ALA A 44 1.86 -6.68 -14.71
C ALA A 44 0.98 -7.90 -15.05
N LYS A 45 1.25 -9.08 -14.47
CA LYS A 45 0.42 -10.28 -14.64
C LYS A 45 -1.00 -10.08 -14.11
N ALA A 46 -1.14 -9.40 -12.97
CA ALA A 46 -2.42 -9.08 -12.36
C ALA A 46 -3.14 -7.90 -13.01
N LYS A 47 -2.56 -7.28 -14.05
CA LYS A 47 -3.07 -6.07 -14.71
C LYS A 47 -3.32 -4.90 -13.74
N VAL A 48 -2.48 -4.79 -12.71
CA VAL A 48 -2.47 -3.67 -11.76
C VAL A 48 -1.32 -2.74 -12.13
N SER A 49 -1.61 -1.48 -12.41
CA SER A 49 -0.56 -0.51 -12.75
C SER A 49 0.17 -0.04 -11.49
N PRO A 50 1.51 -0.07 -11.42
CA PRO A 50 2.26 0.55 -10.32
C PRO A 50 1.99 2.06 -10.19
N MET A 51 1.62 2.75 -11.28
CA MET A 51 1.27 4.18 -11.24
C MET A 51 0.03 4.49 -10.39
N LYS A 52 -0.82 3.50 -10.09
CA LYS A 52 -1.99 3.67 -9.21
C LYS A 52 -1.65 3.51 -7.73
N ILE A 53 -0.43 3.06 -7.40
CA ILE A 53 0.03 2.96 -6.02
C ILE A 53 0.20 4.37 -5.47
N LYS A 54 -0.43 4.65 -4.33
CA LYS A 54 -0.23 5.89 -3.58
C LYS A 54 0.61 5.67 -2.32
N LYS A 55 0.44 4.51 -1.69
CA LYS A 55 1.00 4.20 -0.38
C LYS A 55 1.52 2.77 -0.38
N ILE A 56 2.74 2.57 0.13
CA ILE A 56 3.36 1.26 0.33
C ILE A 56 3.64 1.10 1.82
N PHE A 57 3.27 -0.04 2.38
CA PHE A 57 3.44 -0.40 3.79
C PHE A 57 4.37 -1.60 3.88
N ILE A 58 5.54 -1.43 4.49
CA ILE A 58 6.55 -2.46 4.68
C ILE A 58 6.45 -2.97 6.11
N THR A 59 6.16 -4.26 6.24
CA THR A 59 5.98 -4.91 7.55
C THR A 59 7.29 -4.97 8.33
N HIS A 60 8.37 -5.44 7.68
CA HIS A 60 9.70 -5.53 8.25
C HIS A 60 10.79 -5.48 7.16
N LEU A 61 12.04 -5.29 7.60
CA LEU A 61 13.18 -5.04 6.71
C LEU A 61 13.93 -6.31 6.25
N HIS A 62 13.23 -7.43 6.06
CA HIS A 62 13.81 -8.58 5.36
C HIS A 62 13.74 -8.42 3.84
N GLY A 63 14.72 -8.98 3.13
CA GLY A 63 14.86 -8.78 1.69
C GLY A 63 13.64 -9.23 0.87
N ASP A 64 12.99 -10.31 1.26
CA ASP A 64 11.77 -10.83 0.63
C ASP A 64 10.53 -9.95 0.83
N HIS A 65 10.62 -8.89 1.63
CA HIS A 65 9.54 -7.92 1.84
C HIS A 65 9.85 -6.54 1.22
N LEU A 66 11.08 -6.26 0.78
CA LEU A 66 11.46 -4.90 0.35
C LEU A 66 12.34 -4.79 -0.90
N LEU A 67 13.05 -5.85 -1.32
CA LEU A 67 14.02 -5.74 -2.42
C LEU A 67 13.40 -5.46 -3.80
N GLY A 68 12.08 -5.55 -3.94
CA GLY A 68 11.37 -5.11 -5.14
C GLY A 68 11.20 -3.59 -5.23
N LEU A 69 11.34 -2.88 -4.11
CA LEU A 69 11.04 -1.45 -4.01
C LEU A 69 11.91 -0.58 -4.93
N PRO A 70 13.25 -0.73 -4.98
CA PRO A 70 14.10 0.14 -5.80
C PRO A 70 13.77 0.04 -7.31
N GLY A 71 13.60 -1.19 -7.82
CA GLY A 71 13.25 -1.40 -9.22
C GLY A 71 11.83 -0.92 -9.56
N MET A 72 10.89 -1.02 -8.62
CA MET A 72 9.54 -0.49 -8.80
C MET A 72 9.52 1.04 -8.82
N ILE A 73 10.29 1.70 -7.96
CA ILE A 73 10.45 3.17 -7.95
C ILE A 73 11.07 3.64 -9.26
N GLN A 74 12.14 3.01 -9.74
CA GLN A 74 12.71 3.35 -11.05
C GLN A 74 11.68 3.17 -12.16
N THR A 75 10.90 2.09 -12.14
CA THR A 75 9.83 1.88 -13.13
C THR A 75 8.78 2.97 -13.09
N MET A 76 8.42 3.49 -11.91
CA MET A 76 7.52 4.65 -11.79
C MET A 76 8.17 5.92 -12.34
N ALA A 77 9.46 6.16 -12.06
CA ALA A 77 10.20 7.32 -12.56
C ALA A 77 10.32 7.31 -14.09
N PHE A 78 10.68 6.16 -14.67
CA PHE A 78 10.73 5.92 -16.11
C PHE A 78 9.39 6.12 -16.81
N ARG A 79 8.28 5.95 -16.07
CA ARG A 79 6.92 6.18 -16.56
C ARG A 79 6.41 7.57 -16.23
N GLU A 80 7.31 8.49 -15.93
CA GLU A 80 7.02 9.92 -15.71
C GLU A 80 5.95 10.12 -14.65
N ARG A 81 6.10 9.41 -13.52
CA ARG A 81 5.26 9.67 -12.36
C ARG A 81 5.47 11.11 -11.92
N GLU A 82 4.38 11.82 -11.66
CA GLU A 82 4.40 13.15 -11.02
C GLU A 82 3.86 13.09 -9.58
N GLU A 83 2.90 12.19 -9.35
CA GLU A 83 2.26 12.02 -8.05
C GLU A 83 3.24 11.55 -6.97
N PRO A 84 3.18 12.07 -5.73
CA PRO A 84 4.05 11.60 -4.67
C PRO A 84 3.78 10.14 -4.31
N LEU A 85 4.79 9.47 -3.76
CA LEU A 85 4.71 8.12 -3.21
C LEU A 85 5.00 8.18 -1.71
N HIS A 86 4.10 7.62 -0.91
CA HIS A 86 4.32 7.50 0.54
C HIS A 86 4.72 6.08 0.90
N LEU A 87 5.83 5.95 1.63
CA LEU A 87 6.35 4.70 2.16
C LEU A 87 6.19 4.70 3.67
N PHE A 88 5.60 3.65 4.22
CA PHE A 88 5.41 3.45 5.65
C PHE A 88 6.11 2.16 6.05
N GLY A 89 6.83 2.16 7.17
CA GLY A 89 7.46 0.95 7.68
C GLY A 89 8.23 1.19 8.98
N PRO A 90 8.91 0.17 9.53
CA PRO A 90 9.67 0.33 10.76
C PRO A 90 10.90 1.25 10.57
N PRO A 91 11.52 1.71 11.67
CA PRO A 91 12.80 2.41 11.63
C PRO A 91 13.86 1.67 10.82
N GLY A 92 14.62 2.40 10.01
CA GLY A 92 15.62 1.87 9.06
C GLY A 92 15.13 1.82 7.61
N LEU A 93 13.83 2.01 7.36
CA LEU A 93 13.28 2.06 6.00
C LEU A 93 13.88 3.24 5.20
N LYS A 94 14.08 4.40 5.84
CA LYS A 94 14.65 5.57 5.17
C LYS A 94 16.10 5.33 4.76
N GLU A 95 16.91 4.82 5.68
CA GLU A 95 18.32 4.49 5.43
C GLU A 95 18.45 3.45 4.30
N MET A 96 17.62 2.41 4.32
CA MET A 96 17.58 1.40 3.27
C MET A 96 17.27 2.02 1.91
N LEU A 97 16.27 2.91 1.84
CA LEU A 97 15.90 3.57 0.59
C LEU A 97 17.03 4.47 0.07
N GLU A 98 17.66 5.26 0.95
CA GLU A 98 18.79 6.11 0.59
C GLU A 98 19.99 5.28 0.08
N ALA A 99 20.25 4.13 0.69
CA ALA A 99 21.26 3.20 0.20
C ALA A 99 20.90 2.63 -1.18
N ALA A 100 19.64 2.25 -1.40
CA ALA A 100 19.16 1.75 -2.68
C ALA A 100 19.22 2.81 -3.80
N MET A 101 18.98 4.09 -3.48
CA MET A 101 19.10 5.20 -4.42
C MET A 101 20.56 5.48 -4.82
N LYS A 102 21.56 4.98 -4.09
CA LYS A 102 22.98 5.08 -4.46
C LYS A 102 23.41 3.97 -5.44
N LEU A 103 22.52 3.04 -5.80
CA LEU A 103 22.83 1.97 -6.74
C LEU A 103 22.83 2.47 -8.19
N GLY A 104 24.01 2.50 -8.81
CA GLY A 104 24.17 2.86 -10.22
C GLY A 104 23.66 4.26 -10.54
N TYR A 105 23.06 4.42 -11.72
CA TYR A 105 22.43 5.68 -12.12
C TYR A 105 20.96 5.66 -11.73
N PHE A 106 20.67 6.02 -10.49
CA PHE A 106 19.30 6.15 -9.99
C PHE A 106 18.80 7.58 -10.18
N SER A 107 17.91 7.79 -11.14
CA SER A 107 17.25 9.09 -11.35
C SER A 107 15.83 9.05 -10.76
N MET A 108 15.45 10.14 -10.10
CA MET A 108 14.13 10.31 -9.48
C MET A 108 13.55 11.64 -9.92
N ASN A 109 12.31 11.61 -10.41
CA ASN A 109 11.57 12.75 -10.94
C ASN A 109 10.22 12.97 -10.22
N PHE A 110 10.01 12.31 -9.08
CA PHE A 110 8.83 12.48 -8.23
C PHE A 110 9.18 12.36 -6.75
N ASP A 111 8.34 12.94 -5.90
CA ASP A 111 8.57 12.96 -4.47
C ASP A 111 8.28 11.61 -3.81
N ILE A 112 9.17 11.21 -2.92
CA ILE A 112 8.98 10.04 -2.05
C ILE A 112 9.07 10.49 -0.59
N TYR A 113 8.00 10.25 0.16
CA TYR A 113 7.93 10.54 1.58
C TYR A 113 8.03 9.23 2.37
N VAL A 114 9.08 9.11 3.18
CA VAL A 114 9.26 7.95 4.07
C VAL A 114 8.76 8.29 5.47
N HIS A 115 7.87 7.46 5.98
CA HIS A 115 7.28 7.52 7.31
C HIS A 115 7.73 6.30 8.10
N GLU A 116 8.73 6.48 8.96
CA GLU A 116 9.11 5.46 9.93
C GLU A 116 8.12 5.50 11.09
N ILE A 117 7.45 4.38 11.31
CA ILE A 117 6.27 4.29 12.19
C ILE A 117 6.43 3.21 13.25
N GLY A 118 5.71 3.39 14.35
CA GLY A 118 5.54 2.40 15.42
C GLY A 118 4.06 2.16 15.72
N PRO A 119 3.74 1.31 16.72
CA PRO A 119 2.38 0.92 17.06
C PRO A 119 1.43 2.11 17.24
N GLY A 120 0.21 1.96 16.72
CA GLY A 120 -0.85 2.96 16.85
C GLY A 120 -1.49 3.34 15.52
N LYS A 121 -2.22 4.46 15.53
CA LYS A 121 -2.90 4.98 14.34
C LYS A 121 -1.88 5.66 13.43
N ILE A 122 -1.75 5.18 12.20
CA ILE A 122 -0.82 5.70 11.21
C ILE A 122 -1.44 6.82 10.40
N MET A 123 -2.70 6.64 9.99
CA MET A 123 -3.44 7.69 9.29
C MET A 123 -4.94 7.52 9.45
N GLU A 124 -5.65 8.62 9.23
CA GLU A 124 -7.10 8.68 9.27
C GLU A 124 -7.59 9.63 8.18
N THR A 125 -8.50 9.15 7.34
CA THR A 125 -9.20 9.93 6.31
C THR A 125 -10.69 9.99 6.66
N GLU A 126 -11.51 10.63 5.82
CA GLU A 126 -12.96 10.55 5.94
C GLU A 126 -13.51 9.15 5.64
N GLU A 127 -12.76 8.33 4.89
CA GLU A 127 -13.22 7.04 4.38
C GLU A 127 -12.64 5.84 5.12
N TYR A 128 -11.44 5.95 5.68
CA TYR A 128 -10.75 4.82 6.31
C TYR A 128 -9.73 5.23 7.37
N ILE A 129 -9.34 4.27 8.20
CA ILE A 129 -8.28 4.37 9.20
C ILE A 129 -7.25 3.29 8.89
N ILE A 130 -5.96 3.62 9.01
CA ILE A 130 -4.89 2.63 9.01
C ILE A 130 -4.18 2.71 10.35
N SER A 131 -4.05 1.58 11.02
CA SER A 131 -3.27 1.43 12.24
C SER A 131 -2.25 0.30 12.08
N CYS A 132 -1.25 0.28 12.95
CA CYS A 132 -0.30 -0.80 13.01
C CYS A 132 -0.07 -1.25 14.45
N ALA A 133 0.42 -2.49 14.61
CA ALA A 133 0.84 -3.04 15.88
C ALA A 133 2.13 -3.85 15.68
N GLU A 134 2.98 -3.87 16.69
CA GLU A 134 4.16 -4.74 16.73
C GLU A 134 3.75 -6.21 16.81
N THR A 135 4.60 -7.08 16.26
CA THR A 135 4.41 -8.53 16.26
C THR A 135 5.74 -9.23 16.51
N GLU A 136 5.68 -10.46 17.03
CA GLU A 136 6.87 -11.27 17.27
C GLU A 136 7.50 -11.74 15.97
N HIS A 137 8.78 -11.41 15.79
CA HIS A 137 9.62 -11.84 14.66
C HIS A 137 11.10 -11.68 15.01
N THR A 138 12.01 -12.13 14.14
CA THR A 138 13.47 -12.04 14.36
C THR A 138 14.05 -10.64 14.24
N VAL A 139 13.30 -9.70 13.65
CA VAL A 139 13.63 -8.28 13.48
C VAL A 139 12.37 -7.45 13.81
N PRO A 140 12.48 -6.13 14.01
CA PRO A 140 11.30 -5.28 14.18
C PRO A 140 10.26 -5.53 13.08
N ASN A 141 9.05 -5.89 13.48
CA ASN A 141 7.98 -6.30 12.57
C ASN A 141 6.64 -5.68 12.95
N LEU A 142 5.99 -5.11 11.95
CA LEU A 142 4.69 -4.46 12.07
C LEU A 142 3.62 -5.30 11.36
N SER A 143 2.43 -5.31 11.96
CA SER A 143 1.19 -5.71 11.31
C SER A 143 0.35 -4.47 11.00
N TYR A 144 -0.45 -4.51 9.94
CA TYR A 144 -1.31 -3.40 9.55
C TYR A 144 -2.79 -3.79 9.62
N CYS A 145 -3.60 -2.90 10.16
CA CYS A 145 -5.05 -2.96 10.11
C CYS A 145 -5.57 -1.84 9.21
N PHE A 146 -6.39 -2.21 8.23
CA PHE A 146 -7.07 -1.28 7.35
C PHE A 146 -8.57 -1.34 7.64
N GLU A 147 -9.13 -0.25 8.16
CA GLU A 147 -10.51 -0.16 8.59
C GLU A 147 -11.27 0.85 7.71
N GLU A 148 -12.29 0.39 6.99
CA GLU A 148 -13.25 1.27 6.32
C GLU A 148 -14.20 1.90 7.34
N LYS A 149 -14.30 3.24 7.33
CA LYS A 149 -15.24 3.98 8.17
C LYS A 149 -16.66 3.74 7.66
N LYS A 150 -17.55 3.32 8.57
CA LYS A 150 -18.96 3.18 8.25
C LYS A 150 -19.57 4.54 7.91
N LYS A 151 -19.90 4.76 6.64
CA LYS A 151 -20.78 5.86 6.24
C LYS A 151 -22.22 5.52 6.65
N PRO A 152 -23.00 6.48 7.19
CA PRO A 152 -24.40 6.23 7.50
C PRO A 152 -25.13 5.80 6.22
N ARG A 153 -25.77 4.64 6.27
CA ARG A 153 -26.60 4.16 5.16
C ARG A 153 -27.86 5.00 5.10
N PHE A 154 -28.12 5.66 3.97
CA PHE A 154 -29.39 6.32 3.77
C PHE A 154 -30.52 5.28 3.74
N LEU A 155 -31.46 5.41 4.67
CA LEU A 155 -32.59 4.49 4.82
C LEU A 155 -33.80 5.03 4.05
N ARG A 156 -33.81 4.77 2.74
CA ARG A 156 -34.86 5.24 1.81
C ARG A 156 -36.28 5.03 2.35
N ASP A 157 -36.59 3.83 2.82
CA ASP A 157 -37.95 3.50 3.28
C ASP A 157 -38.34 4.26 4.56
N LYS A 158 -37.37 4.53 5.46
CA LYS A 158 -37.63 5.35 6.65
C LYS A 158 -37.81 6.81 6.26
N ALA A 159 -37.03 7.33 5.31
CA ALA A 159 -37.18 8.70 4.81
C ALA A 159 -38.58 8.93 4.20
N ILE A 160 -39.06 7.98 3.39
CA ILE A 160 -40.41 8.02 2.82
C ILE A 160 -41.48 7.97 3.93
N LYS A 161 -41.32 7.09 4.94
CA LYS A 161 -42.23 7.02 6.10
C LYS A 161 -42.25 8.31 6.94
N LEU A 162 -41.16 9.07 6.96
CA LEU A 162 -41.07 10.38 7.62
C LEU A 162 -41.61 11.54 6.76
N GLY A 163 -42.18 11.26 5.59
CA GLY A 163 -42.82 12.25 4.71
C GLY A 163 -41.88 12.89 3.68
N LEU A 164 -40.64 12.43 3.56
CA LEU A 164 -39.72 12.93 2.54
C LEU A 164 -40.06 12.30 1.18
N LYS A 165 -40.21 13.14 0.15
CA LYS A 165 -40.44 12.69 -1.23
C LYS A 165 -39.12 12.30 -1.88
N PRO A 166 -39.07 11.17 -2.62
CA PRO A 166 -37.90 10.83 -3.43
C PRO A 166 -37.53 11.97 -4.38
N GLY A 167 -36.25 12.35 -4.41
CA GLY A 167 -35.76 13.45 -5.23
C GLY A 167 -34.36 13.91 -4.81
N PRO A 168 -33.91 15.09 -5.25
CA PRO A 168 -32.56 15.62 -4.95
C PRO A 168 -32.23 15.69 -3.45
N ALA A 169 -33.25 15.76 -2.58
CA ALA A 169 -33.08 15.77 -1.13
C ALA A 169 -32.64 14.42 -0.53
N PHE A 170 -32.59 13.32 -1.31
CA PHE A 170 -32.16 12.00 -0.85
C PHE A 170 -30.63 11.79 -0.96
N GLY A 171 -29.91 12.75 -1.58
CA GLY A 171 -28.49 12.63 -1.94
C GLY A 171 -28.32 12.19 -3.39
#